data_AF-A0A7U9HUG8-F1
#
_entry.id   AF-A0A7U9HUG8-F1
#
_cell.length_a   1.000
_cell.length_b   1.000
_cell.length_c   1.000
_cell.angle_alpha   90.00
_cell.angle_beta   90.00
_cell.angle_gamma   90.00
#
_symmetry.space_group_name_H-M   'P 1'
#
loop_
_entity.id
_entity.type
_entity.pdbx_description
1 polymer ?
#
loop_
_entity_poly.entity_id
_entity_poly.type
_entity_poly.pdbx_seq_one_letter_code
_entity_poly.pdbx_strand_id
1 'polypeptide(L)'
;MRKKLAKQDEEGLLVELNSTVGTLEDEAKEQQLAAMIRRIESMPGCIQDDREWLSEQGVETTGMRPMGHAESVMSRLAHRVKSRRSWKDQGLRAFLKAMVARIDGIGWRKGQLEEEEPRRAASASTKSKRIEQAKRKAGRLWVDVVRQNIPCLQRSSGTPIHQALSALRDGGWM
;
A
#
# COMPACT_ATOMS: atom_id res chain seq x y z
N MET A 1 17.96 -3.07 13.36
CA MET A 1 17.92 -2.82 11.91
C MET A 1 16.74 -1.93 11.49
N ARG A 2 15.48 -2.39 11.56
CA ARG A 2 14.32 -1.57 11.11
C ARG A 2 14.20 -0.20 11.78
N LYS A 3 14.51 -0.11 13.08
CA LYS A 3 14.50 1.17 13.82
C LYS A 3 15.60 2.13 13.36
N LYS A 4 16.76 1.60 12.94
CA LYS A 4 17.90 2.37 12.41
C LYS A 4 17.58 2.93 11.04
N LEU A 5 17.05 2.09 10.14
CA LEU A 5 16.54 2.52 8.83
C LEU A 5 15.42 3.56 8.93
N ALA A 6 14.47 3.38 9.86
CA ALA A 6 13.38 4.34 10.06
C ALA A 6 13.86 5.70 10.59
N LYS A 7 15.02 5.73 11.24
CA LYS A 7 15.69 6.94 11.72
C LYS A 7 16.78 7.46 10.76
N GLN A 8 16.99 6.77 9.63
CA GLN A 8 18.08 7.04 8.68
C GLN A 8 19.47 7.10 9.35
N ASP A 9 19.65 6.30 10.40
CA ASP A 9 20.89 6.21 11.19
C ASP A 9 21.87 5.27 10.46
N GLU A 10 22.67 5.85 9.57
CA GLU A 10 23.63 5.14 8.71
C GLU A 10 24.75 4.47 9.51
N GLU A 11 25.38 5.20 10.43
CA GLU A 11 26.44 4.64 11.29
C GLU A 11 25.91 3.48 12.14
N GLY A 12 24.75 3.67 12.78
CA GLY A 12 24.11 2.62 13.56
C GLY A 12 23.69 1.43 12.72
N LEU A 13 23.39 1.62 11.43
CA LEU A 13 23.10 0.53 10.50
C LEU A 13 24.37 -0.24 10.14
N LEU A 14 25.48 0.45 9.83
CA LEU A 14 26.76 -0.16 9.50
C LEU A 14 27.32 -0.97 10.66
N VAL A 15 27.20 -0.48 11.90
CA VAL A 15 27.61 -1.22 13.10
C VAL A 15 26.82 -2.53 13.24
N GLU A 16 25.49 -2.47 13.08
CA GLU A 16 24.67 -3.67 13.16
C GLU A 16 24.98 -4.65 12.01
N LEU A 17 25.15 -4.16 10.78
CA LEU A 17 25.51 -4.99 9.62
C LEU A 17 26.86 -5.69 9.80
N ASN A 18 27.89 -4.95 10.22
CA ASN A 18 29.20 -5.52 10.49
C ASN A 18 29.16 -6.57 11.61
N SER A 19 28.31 -6.38 12.63
CA SER A 19 28.12 -7.39 13.70
C SER A 19 27.48 -8.69 13.22
N THR A 20 26.79 -8.67 12.07
CA THR A 20 26.16 -9.86 11.49
C THR A 20 27.06 -10.62 10.50
N VAL A 21 28.19 -10.04 10.10
CA VAL A 21 29.15 -10.71 9.23
C VAL A 21 29.75 -11.92 9.94
N GLY A 22 29.79 -13.06 9.27
CA GLY A 22 30.26 -14.33 9.80
C GLY A 22 29.26 -15.05 10.70
N THR A 23 28.03 -14.55 10.82
CA THR A 23 26.95 -15.20 11.58
C THR A 23 25.94 -15.93 10.68
N LEU A 24 25.98 -15.70 9.37
CA LEU A 24 25.10 -16.35 8.41
C LEU A 24 25.70 -17.72 8.02
N GLU A 25 24.86 -18.75 8.01
CA GLU A 25 25.25 -20.12 7.63
C GLU A 25 25.55 -20.27 6.12
N ASP A 26 25.22 -19.25 5.32
CA ASP A 26 25.24 -19.29 3.86
C ASP A 26 26.29 -18.33 3.31
N GLU A 27 27.35 -18.88 2.72
CA GLU A 27 28.49 -18.12 2.18
C GLU A 27 28.07 -17.12 1.10
N ALA A 28 27.06 -17.44 0.29
CA ALA A 28 26.58 -16.50 -0.74
C ALA A 28 25.90 -15.28 -0.09
N LYS A 29 25.18 -15.48 1.02
CA LYS A 29 24.57 -14.39 1.78
C LYS A 29 25.61 -13.55 2.52
N GLU A 30 26.67 -14.17 3.03
CA GLU A 30 27.81 -13.45 3.62
C GLU A 30 28.49 -12.54 2.59
N GLN A 31 28.74 -13.06 1.38
CA GLN A 31 29.31 -12.25 0.30
C GLN A 31 28.38 -11.10 -0.11
N GLN A 32 27.07 -11.33 -0.17
CA GLN A 32 26.08 -10.28 -0.43
C GLN A 32 26.06 -9.22 0.67
N LEU A 33 26.13 -9.62 1.94
CA LEU A 33 26.19 -8.73 3.09
C LEU A 33 27.45 -7.86 3.04
N ALA A 34 28.61 -8.47 2.81
CA ALA A 34 29.87 -7.76 2.67
C ALA A 34 29.86 -6.77 1.49
N ALA A 35 29.28 -7.16 0.35
CA ALA A 35 29.12 -6.28 -0.80
C ALA A 35 28.18 -5.09 -0.50
N MET A 36 27.12 -5.32 0.27
CA MET A 36 26.20 -4.27 0.71
C MET A 36 26.88 -3.27 1.63
N ILE A 37 27.65 -3.75 2.63
CA ILE A 37 28.42 -2.89 3.53
C ILE A 37 29.38 -2.00 2.75
N ARG A 38 30.19 -2.59 1.86
CA ARG A 38 31.12 -1.83 1.00
C ARG A 38 30.40 -0.78 0.15
N ARG A 39 29.20 -1.08 -0.32
CA ARG A 39 28.42 -0.15 -1.14
C ARG A 39 27.95 1.05 -0.33
N ILE A 40 27.47 0.84 0.89
CA ILE A 40 27.07 1.92 1.80
C ILE A 40 28.29 2.77 2.14
N GLU A 41 29.40 2.15 2.52
CA GLU A 41 30.66 2.87 2.84
C GLU A 41 31.20 3.67 1.66
N SER A 42 31.03 3.19 0.42
CA SER A 42 31.47 3.92 -0.78
C SER A 42 30.66 5.18 -1.09
N MET A 43 29.48 5.33 -0.48
CA MET A 43 28.56 6.44 -0.72
C MET A 43 28.02 6.98 0.62
N PRO A 44 28.83 7.75 1.38
CA PRO A 44 28.38 8.34 2.63
C PRO A 44 27.13 9.20 2.44
N GLY A 45 26.16 9.08 3.34
CA GLY A 45 24.89 9.81 3.26
C GLY A 45 23.87 9.15 2.33
N CYS A 46 24.15 7.98 1.75
CA CYS A 46 23.22 7.32 0.82
C CYS A 46 21.89 6.88 1.46
N ILE A 47 21.81 6.83 2.79
CA ILE A 47 20.62 6.47 3.56
C ILE A 47 19.90 7.71 4.10
N GLN A 48 20.59 8.86 4.16
CA GLN A 48 20.02 10.12 4.64
C GLN A 48 18.91 10.62 3.73
N ASP A 49 18.06 11.49 4.28
CA ASP A 49 17.02 12.12 3.49
C ASP A 49 17.63 13.11 2.50
N ASP A 50 17.39 12.90 1.21
CA ASP A 50 17.90 13.74 0.14
C ASP A 50 17.44 15.20 0.27
N ARG A 51 16.32 15.43 0.96
CA ARG A 51 15.80 16.78 1.25
C ARG A 51 16.65 17.54 2.24
N GLU A 52 17.31 16.87 3.19
CA GLU A 52 18.24 17.52 4.13
C GLU A 52 19.45 18.03 3.35
N TRP A 53 20.08 17.15 2.55
CA TRP A 53 21.18 17.53 1.66
C TRP A 53 20.80 18.67 0.71
N LEU A 54 19.64 18.60 0.06
CA LEU A 54 19.15 19.68 -0.82
C LEU A 54 18.96 21.01 -0.09
N SER A 55 18.46 20.96 1.15
CA SER A 55 18.28 22.17 1.96
C SER A 55 19.61 22.81 2.35
N GLU A 56 20.63 22.00 2.64
CA GLU A 56 22.00 22.49 2.90
C GLU A 56 22.61 23.18 1.68
N GLN A 57 22.25 22.74 0.46
CA GLN A 57 22.62 23.39 -0.79
C GLN A 57 21.78 24.65 -1.11
N GLY A 58 20.86 25.05 -0.23
CA GLY A 58 20.01 26.22 -0.39
C GLY A 58 18.78 26.01 -1.28
N VAL A 59 18.41 24.76 -1.57
CA VAL A 59 17.17 24.44 -2.30
C VAL A 59 16.00 24.44 -1.32
N GLU A 60 14.91 25.15 -1.67
CA GLU A 60 13.67 25.07 -0.91
C GLU A 60 13.03 23.69 -1.09
N THR A 61 13.02 22.90 -0.01
CA THR A 61 12.47 21.53 -0.02
C THR A 61 11.02 21.44 0.49
N THR A 62 10.40 22.59 0.78
CA THR A 62 9.01 22.67 1.24
C THR A 62 8.07 21.98 0.25
N GLY A 63 7.29 21.00 0.73
CA GLY A 63 6.34 20.26 -0.10
C GLY A 63 6.96 19.09 -0.90
N MET A 64 8.28 18.92 -0.89
CA MET A 64 8.92 17.75 -1.49
C MET A 64 8.65 16.47 -0.68
N ARG A 65 8.51 15.36 -1.40
CA ARG A 65 8.40 14.02 -0.81
C ARG A 65 9.79 13.35 -0.82
N PRO A 66 10.10 12.49 0.17
CA PRO A 66 11.36 11.76 0.17
C PRO A 66 11.43 10.81 -1.03
N MET A 67 12.64 10.49 -1.48
CA MET A 67 12.87 9.62 -2.64
C MET A 67 12.15 8.25 -2.54
N GLY A 68 12.03 7.68 -1.34
CA GLY A 68 11.28 6.43 -1.12
C GLY A 68 9.80 6.50 -1.54
N HIS A 69 9.20 7.70 -1.58
CA HIS A 69 7.88 7.89 -2.16
C HIS A 69 7.88 7.65 -3.69
N ALA A 70 8.88 8.22 -4.38
CA ALA A 70 9.05 8.05 -5.82
C ALA A 70 9.29 6.57 -6.17
N GLU A 71 10.14 5.88 -5.43
CA GLU A 71 10.38 4.44 -5.58
C GLU A 71 9.08 3.62 -5.44
N SER A 72 8.26 3.92 -4.42
CA SER A 72 6.97 3.26 -4.21
C SER A 72 5.99 3.50 -5.37
N VAL A 73 5.98 4.71 -5.93
CA VAL A 73 5.18 5.04 -7.11
C VAL A 73 5.68 4.27 -8.33
N MET A 74 7.00 4.25 -8.56
CA MET A 74 7.62 3.55 -9.69
C MET A 74 7.44 2.04 -9.63
N SER A 75 7.56 1.43 -8.45
CA SER A 75 7.30 0.00 -8.25
C SER A 75 5.86 -0.37 -8.64
N ARG A 76 4.88 0.44 -8.22
CA ARG A 76 3.46 0.24 -8.58
C ARG A 76 3.21 0.45 -10.07
N LEU A 77 3.85 1.44 -10.68
CA LEU A 77 3.82 1.67 -12.14
C LEU A 77 4.37 0.45 -12.89
N ALA A 78 5.58 0.00 -12.53
CA ALA A 78 6.24 -1.14 -13.13
C ALA A 78 5.38 -2.40 -13.02
N HIS A 79 4.81 -2.67 -11.85
CA HIS A 79 3.91 -3.81 -11.66
C HIS A 79 2.71 -3.76 -12.60
N ARG A 80 2.08 -2.59 -12.78
CA ARG A 80 0.88 -2.42 -13.62
C ARG A 80 1.17 -2.43 -15.13
N VAL A 81 2.34 -1.94 -15.52
CA VAL A 81 2.74 -1.83 -16.92
C VAL A 81 3.38 -3.13 -17.42
N LYS A 82 4.29 -3.72 -16.64
CA LYS A 82 5.18 -4.80 -17.09
C LYS A 82 4.70 -6.21 -16.73
N SER A 83 4.03 -6.39 -15.59
CA SER A 83 3.87 -7.75 -15.04
C SER A 83 2.74 -8.60 -15.65
N ARG A 84 1.78 -8.01 -16.41
CA ARG A 84 0.58 -8.76 -16.84
C ARG A 84 -0.06 -8.35 -18.19
N ARG A 85 0.51 -7.43 -18.96
CA ARG A 85 -0.15 -6.92 -20.18
C ARG A 85 0.85 -6.57 -21.29
N SER A 86 0.55 -6.99 -22.51
CA SER A 86 1.17 -6.47 -23.74
C SER A 86 0.37 -5.24 -24.18
N TRP A 87 0.91 -4.06 -23.91
CA TRP A 87 0.34 -2.80 -24.36
C TRP A 87 0.83 -2.48 -25.78
N LYS A 88 -0.05 -2.01 -26.66
CA LYS A 88 0.39 -1.18 -27.79
C LYS A 88 0.87 0.17 -27.24
N ASP A 89 1.88 0.79 -27.86
CA ASP A 89 2.49 2.04 -27.38
C ASP A 89 1.48 3.16 -27.10
N GLN A 90 0.42 3.25 -27.90
CA GLN A 90 -0.65 4.23 -27.71
C GLN A 90 -1.42 3.97 -26.41
N GLY A 91 -1.75 2.71 -26.13
CA GLY A 91 -2.43 2.31 -24.91
C GLY A 91 -1.54 2.49 -23.67
N LEU A 92 -0.25 2.18 -23.80
CA LEU A 92 0.72 2.42 -22.72
C LEU A 92 0.80 3.91 -22.37
N ARG A 93 0.95 4.78 -23.38
CA ARG A 93 0.99 6.24 -23.18
C ARG A 93 -0.29 6.78 -22.54
N ALA A 94 -1.45 6.33 -23.00
CA ALA A 94 -2.73 6.73 -22.41
C ALA A 94 -2.87 6.28 -20.95
N PHE A 95 -2.45 5.05 -20.64
CA PHE A 95 -2.48 4.51 -19.28
C PHE A 95 -1.53 5.27 -18.34
N LEU A 96 -0.30 5.55 -18.77
CA LEU A 96 0.67 6.31 -18.00
C LEU A 96 0.14 7.72 -17.70
N LYS A 97 -0.39 8.43 -18.70
CA LYS A 97 -1.02 9.75 -18.50
C LYS A 97 -2.15 9.72 -17.47
N ALA A 98 -3.05 8.74 -17.55
CA ALA A 98 -4.14 8.59 -16.60
C ALA A 98 -3.64 8.30 -15.17
N MET A 99 -2.58 7.51 -15.02
CA MET A 99 -1.99 7.19 -13.71
C MET A 99 -1.27 8.39 -13.09
N VAL A 100 -0.51 9.14 -13.88
CA VAL A 100 0.16 10.37 -13.43
C VAL A 100 -0.88 11.37 -12.93
N ALA A 101 -1.92 11.65 -13.73
CA ALA A 101 -3.02 12.52 -13.31
C ALA A 101 -3.65 12.06 -11.97
N ARG A 102 -3.86 10.75 -11.80
CA ARG A 102 -4.39 10.22 -10.53
C ARG A 102 -3.44 10.38 -9.35
N ILE A 103 -2.12 10.26 -9.55
CA ILE A 103 -1.12 10.44 -8.49
C ILE A 103 -1.04 11.91 -8.07
N ASP A 104 -1.10 12.80 -9.05
CA ASP A 104 -1.08 14.25 -8.85
C ASP A 104 -2.41 14.77 -8.29
N GLY A 105 -3.42 13.90 -8.16
CA GLY A 105 -4.75 14.26 -7.67
C GLY A 105 -5.59 15.00 -8.70
N ILE A 106 -5.12 15.13 -9.94
CA ILE A 106 -5.80 15.79 -11.04
C ILE A 106 -7.01 14.95 -11.44
N GLY A 107 -8.20 15.52 -11.25
CA GLY A 107 -9.47 14.87 -11.57
C GLY A 107 -9.68 14.80 -13.08
N TRP A 108 -10.04 13.62 -13.59
CA TRP A 108 -10.52 13.49 -14.96
C TRP A 108 -11.99 13.92 -15.02
N ARG A 109 -12.26 15.15 -15.48
CA ARG A 109 -13.62 15.56 -15.87
C ARG A 109 -13.69 15.82 -17.36
N LYS A 110 -14.66 15.16 -18.01
CA LYS A 110 -15.05 15.39 -19.42
C LYS A 110 -13.89 15.41 -20.43
N GLY A 111 -12.88 14.56 -20.26
CA GLY A 111 -11.78 14.41 -21.23
C GLY A 111 -10.74 15.54 -21.21
N GLN A 112 -10.75 16.43 -20.21
CA GLN A 112 -9.72 17.45 -20.01
C GLN A 112 -9.06 17.31 -18.63
N LEU A 113 -7.80 17.74 -18.55
CA LEU A 113 -6.95 17.69 -17.37
C LEU A 113 -7.23 18.96 -16.52
N GLU A 114 -7.99 18.84 -15.43
CA GLU A 114 -8.20 19.94 -14.46
C GLU A 114 -7.45 19.64 -13.16
N GLU A 115 -6.63 20.59 -12.73
CA GLU A 115 -5.92 20.56 -11.44
C GLU A 115 -6.95 20.58 -10.29
N GLU A 116 -6.87 19.61 -9.38
CA GLU A 116 -7.88 19.44 -8.33
C GLU A 116 -7.45 20.21 -7.07
N GLU A 117 -7.94 21.45 -6.94
CA GLU A 117 -7.85 22.27 -5.71
C GLU A 117 -8.34 21.49 -4.45
N PRO A 118 -7.83 21.77 -3.24
CA PRO A 118 -7.80 20.84 -2.12
C PRO A 118 -9.16 20.68 -1.43
N ARG A 119 -10.07 19.89 -2.02
CA ARG A 119 -11.35 19.46 -1.42
C ARG A 119 -11.21 18.18 -0.56
N ARG A 120 -10.07 17.99 0.11
CA ARG A 120 -9.83 16.79 0.95
C ARG A 120 -10.74 16.73 2.18
N ALA A 121 -11.22 17.87 2.70
CA ALA A 121 -12.09 17.89 3.88
C ALA A 121 -13.53 17.42 3.59
N ALA A 122 -14.11 17.79 2.44
CA ALA A 122 -15.50 17.42 2.10
C ALA A 122 -15.65 15.96 1.64
N SER A 123 -14.61 15.35 1.07
CA SER A 123 -14.65 14.00 0.50
C SER A 123 -14.39 12.86 1.50
N ALA A 124 -13.83 13.16 2.67
CA ALA A 124 -13.63 12.17 3.74
C ALA A 124 -14.97 11.66 4.30
N SER A 125 -15.94 12.56 4.48
CA SER A 125 -17.32 12.26 4.92
C SER A 125 -18.08 11.37 3.92
N THR A 126 -17.88 11.59 2.62
CA THR A 126 -18.54 10.81 1.57
C THR A 126 -17.90 9.44 1.38
N LYS A 127 -16.58 9.33 1.57
CA LYS A 127 -15.85 8.05 1.51
C LYS A 127 -16.21 7.13 2.67
N SER A 128 -16.30 7.64 3.90
CA SER A 128 -16.70 6.84 5.06
C SER A 128 -18.13 6.28 4.91
N LYS A 129 -19.09 7.10 4.47
CA LYS A 129 -20.46 6.67 4.18
C LYS A 129 -20.54 5.60 3.08
N ARG A 130 -19.72 5.71 2.02
CA ARG A 130 -19.65 4.68 0.96
C ARG A 130 -19.06 3.35 1.45
N ILE A 131 -18.03 3.40 2.29
CA ILE A 131 -17.43 2.20 2.89
C ILE A 131 -18.44 1.51 3.82
N GLU A 132 -19.18 2.26 4.62
CA GLU A 132 -20.22 1.72 5.50
C GLU A 132 -21.36 1.06 4.70
N GLN A 133 -21.81 1.70 3.62
CA GLN A 133 -22.84 1.16 2.74
C GLN A 133 -22.37 -0.12 2.02
N ALA A 134 -21.08 -0.19 1.66
CA ALA A 134 -20.46 -1.39 1.09
C ALA A 134 -20.37 -2.53 2.10
N LYS A 135 -19.98 -2.25 3.37
CA LYS A 135 -20.00 -3.24 4.46
C LYS A 135 -21.41 -3.80 4.70
N ARG A 136 -22.43 -2.93 4.73
CA ARG A 136 -23.84 -3.36 4.85
C ARG A 136 -24.31 -4.24 3.69
N LYS A 137 -23.87 -3.95 2.46
CA LYS A 137 -24.18 -4.79 1.28
C LYS A 137 -23.44 -6.14 1.32
N ALA A 138 -22.18 -6.16 1.73
CA ALA A 138 -21.40 -7.38 1.86
C ALA A 138 -21.97 -8.31 2.96
N GLY A 139 -22.42 -7.75 4.08
CA GLY A 139 -23.10 -8.52 5.13
C GLY A 139 -24.40 -9.17 4.64
N ARG A 140 -25.20 -8.47 3.83
CA ARG A 140 -26.41 -9.03 3.21
C ARG A 140 -26.09 -10.17 2.23
N LEU A 141 -25.11 -9.97 1.36
CA LEU A 141 -24.66 -10.99 0.41
C LEU A 141 -24.13 -12.24 1.13
N TRP A 142 -23.43 -12.09 2.25
CA TRP A 142 -22.99 -13.21 3.08
C TRP A 142 -24.16 -14.01 3.65
N VAL A 143 -25.19 -13.34 4.15
CA VAL A 143 -26.40 -14.01 4.65
C VAL A 143 -27.10 -14.79 3.55
N ASP A 144 -27.21 -14.23 2.35
CA ASP A 144 -27.88 -14.87 1.21
C ASP A 144 -27.07 -16.06 0.66
N VAL A 145 -25.75 -15.94 0.58
CA VAL A 145 -24.84 -17.02 0.14
C VAL A 145 -24.80 -18.17 1.14
N VAL A 146 -24.82 -17.88 2.44
CA VAL A 146 -24.83 -18.93 3.49
C VAL A 146 -26.19 -19.66 3.52
N ARG A 147 -27.30 -18.95 3.31
CA ARG A 147 -28.64 -19.56 3.19
C ARG A 147 -28.76 -20.54 2.04
N GLN A 148 -28.10 -20.28 0.91
CA GLN A 148 -28.16 -21.14 -0.27
C GLN A 148 -27.25 -22.37 -0.16
N ASN A 149 -26.20 -22.31 0.66
CA ASN A 149 -25.20 -23.39 0.76
C ASN A 149 -25.39 -24.35 1.94
N ILE A 150 -26.31 -24.06 2.87
CA ILE A 150 -26.58 -24.92 4.02
C ILE A 150 -28.00 -25.50 3.90
N PRO A 151 -28.15 -26.79 3.50
CA PRO A 151 -29.46 -27.40 3.25
C PRO A 151 -30.43 -27.39 4.45
N CYS A 152 -29.91 -27.39 5.69
CA CYS A 152 -30.76 -27.35 6.89
C CYS A 152 -31.42 -25.98 7.14
N LEU A 153 -30.95 -24.90 6.49
CA LEU A 153 -31.56 -23.57 6.53
C LEU A 153 -32.65 -23.35 5.47
N GLN A 154 -32.81 -24.28 4.51
CA GLN A 154 -33.87 -24.24 3.50
C GLN A 154 -35.18 -24.87 3.98
N ARG A 155 -35.20 -25.53 5.15
CA ARG A 155 -36.41 -26.16 5.70
C ARG A 155 -37.37 -25.11 6.28
N SER A 156 -38.66 -25.45 6.27
CA SER A 156 -39.74 -24.62 6.78
C SER A 156 -39.47 -24.12 8.20
N SER A 157 -39.77 -22.84 8.42
CA SER A 157 -39.76 -22.20 9.73
C SER A 157 -40.64 -22.97 10.72
N GLY A 158 -40.08 -23.35 11.88
CA GLY A 158 -40.81 -24.08 12.92
C GLY A 158 -40.11 -25.33 13.46
N THR A 159 -38.98 -25.73 12.89
CA THR A 159 -38.17 -26.82 13.45
C THR A 159 -37.29 -26.34 14.61
N PRO A 160 -36.98 -27.19 15.60
CA PRO A 160 -36.12 -26.85 16.74
C PRO A 160 -34.73 -26.33 16.29
N ILE A 161 -34.21 -26.87 15.20
CA ILE A 161 -32.93 -26.48 14.60
C ILE A 161 -33.00 -25.05 14.05
N HIS A 162 -34.11 -24.65 13.42
CA HIS A 162 -34.30 -23.27 12.93
C HIS A 162 -34.37 -22.26 14.08
N GLN A 163 -35.00 -22.62 15.21
CA GLN A 163 -35.07 -21.76 16.39
C GLN A 163 -33.69 -21.57 17.02
N ALA A 164 -32.92 -22.64 17.19
CA ALA A 164 -31.55 -22.59 17.71
C ALA A 164 -30.61 -21.71 16.84
N LEU A 165 -30.73 -21.81 15.52
CA LEU A 165 -29.94 -21.00 14.58
C LEU A 165 -30.40 -19.54 14.50
N SER A 166 -31.69 -19.26 14.75
CA SER A 166 -32.21 -17.89 14.84
C SER A 166 -31.73 -17.19 16.11
N ALA A 167 -31.67 -17.91 17.24
CA ALA A 167 -31.14 -17.38 18.50
C ALA A 167 -29.65 -16.98 18.41
N LEU A 168 -28.86 -17.68 17.60
CA LEU A 168 -27.46 -17.31 17.30
C LEU A 168 -27.34 -16.04 16.44
N ARG A 169 -28.34 -15.74 15.61
CA ARG A 169 -28.37 -14.54 14.76
C ARG A 169 -28.70 -13.28 15.56
N ASP A 170 -29.55 -13.40 16.57
CA ASP A 170 -30.08 -12.25 17.33
C ASP A 170 -29.20 -11.87 18.54
N GLY A 171 -27.98 -12.41 18.62
CA GLY A 171 -26.92 -11.89 19.51
C GLY A 171 -27.10 -12.19 21.00
N GLY A 172 -27.80 -13.29 21.35
CA GLY A 172 -27.98 -13.71 22.74
C GLY A 172 -26.76 -14.39 23.36
N TRP A 173 -25.60 -13.72 23.39
CA TRP A 173 -24.49 -14.02 24.31
C TRP A 173 -23.87 -12.69 24.77
N MET A 174 -24.32 -12.25 25.95
CA MET A 174 -23.97 -11.07 26.75
C MET A 174 -24.31 -9.70 26.15
#